data_AF-A0A8T0XM17-F1
#
_entry.id   AF-A0A8T0XM17-F1
#
_cell.length_a   1.000
_cell.length_b   1.000
_cell.length_c   1.000
_cell.angle_alpha   90.00
_cell.angle_beta   90.00
_cell.angle_gamma   90.00
#
_symmetry.space_group_name_H-M   'P 1'
#
loop_
_entity.id
_entity.type
_entity.pdbx_description
1 polymer ?
#
loop_
_entity_poly.entity_id
_entity_poly.type
_entity_poly.pdbx_seq_one_letter_code
_entity_poly.pdbx_strand_id
1 'polypeptide(L)'
;MEDRANRDTSSFEPSIWGDFFLTDSSPLATSAQQMSKAAEQADKVKEDVSKIVASSVAWDLHDRLQLIDDINATLTEIRTANLTDCDLQTVAMWFYLLRKHGHIVSPGN
;
A
#
# COMPACT_ATOMS: atom_id res chain seq x y z
N MET A 1 -16.62 -53.32 -33.95
CA MET A 1 -16.89 -51.88 -34.12
C MET A 1 -17.03 -51.29 -32.73
N GLU A 2 -15.94 -50.71 -32.27
CA GLU A 2 -15.81 -50.05 -30.97
C GLU A 2 -16.42 -48.66 -31.09
N ASP A 3 -17.37 -48.32 -30.22
CA ASP A 3 -17.76 -46.93 -30.01
C ASP A 3 -18.05 -46.72 -28.51
N ARG A 4 -16.99 -46.88 -27.72
CA ARG A 4 -16.98 -46.39 -26.33
C ARG A 4 -16.66 -44.92 -26.41
N ALA A 5 -17.72 -44.12 -26.54
CA ALA A 5 -17.72 -42.68 -26.46
C ALA A 5 -16.64 -42.19 -25.48
N ASN A 6 -15.63 -41.56 -26.08
CA ASN A 6 -14.59 -40.75 -25.48
C ASN A 6 -15.19 -39.84 -24.41
N ARG A 7 -15.28 -40.34 -23.17
CA ARG A 7 -15.64 -39.52 -22.01
C ARG A 7 -14.39 -38.75 -21.67
N ASP A 8 -14.31 -37.52 -22.18
CA ASP A 8 -13.29 -36.55 -21.83
C ASP A 8 -13.03 -36.63 -20.33
N THR A 9 -11.85 -37.15 -19.99
CA THR A 9 -11.36 -37.21 -18.61
C THR A 9 -11.18 -35.77 -18.18
N SER A 10 -12.16 -35.26 -17.45
CA SER A 10 -12.23 -33.85 -17.11
C SER A 10 -10.92 -33.42 -16.44
N SER A 11 -10.19 -32.50 -17.06
CA SER A 11 -8.91 -31.98 -16.60
C SER A 11 -9.05 -30.96 -15.46
N PHE A 12 -10.11 -31.07 -14.65
CA PHE A 12 -10.37 -30.16 -13.54
C PHE A 12 -9.69 -30.69 -12.29
N GLU A 13 -8.92 -29.85 -11.64
CA GLU A 13 -8.39 -30.15 -10.32
C GLU A 13 -9.55 -30.17 -9.31
N PRO A 14 -9.55 -31.15 -8.39
CA PRO A 14 -10.57 -31.21 -7.36
C PRO A 14 -10.50 -29.97 -6.46
N SER A 15 -11.63 -29.62 -5.86
CA SER A 15 -11.66 -28.57 -4.84
C SER A 15 -10.68 -28.92 -3.73
N ILE A 16 -9.69 -28.06 -3.52
CA ILE A 16 -8.73 -28.16 -2.40
C ILE A 16 -9.40 -28.03 -1.03
N TRP A 17 -10.67 -27.62 -0.99
CA TRP A 17 -11.41 -27.32 0.22
C TRP A 17 -12.49 -28.34 0.59
N GLY A 18 -12.88 -29.25 -0.32
CA GLY A 18 -13.90 -30.28 -0.03
C GLY A 18 -15.17 -29.74 0.63
N ASP A 19 -15.58 -30.35 1.74
CA ASP A 19 -16.69 -29.95 2.62
C ASP A 19 -16.23 -29.21 3.88
N PHE A 20 -14.96 -28.79 3.96
CA PHE A 20 -14.35 -28.16 5.14
C PHE A 20 -15.20 -27.02 5.72
N PHE A 21 -15.68 -26.12 4.85
CA PHE A 21 -16.51 -24.96 5.24
C PHE A 21 -17.95 -25.32 5.63
N LEU A 22 -18.43 -26.53 5.36
CA LEU A 22 -19.76 -26.98 5.76
C LEU A 22 -19.78 -27.41 7.24
N THR A 23 -18.65 -27.92 7.74
CA THR A 23 -18.47 -28.30 9.14
C THR A 23 -17.68 -27.29 9.96
N ASP A 24 -17.17 -26.24 9.32
CA ASP A 24 -16.43 -25.17 9.99
C ASP A 24 -17.37 -24.42 10.94
N SER A 25 -17.43 -24.89 12.17
CA SER A 25 -17.96 -24.10 13.27
C SER A 25 -16.90 -23.08 13.60
N SER A 26 -17.06 -21.88 13.05
CA SER A 26 -16.10 -20.78 13.21
C SER A 26 -15.60 -20.73 14.65
N PRO A 27 -14.27 -20.68 14.89
CA PRO A 27 -13.75 -20.41 16.24
C PRO A 27 -14.16 -19.02 16.76
N LEU A 28 -14.79 -18.17 15.95
CA LEU A 28 -15.47 -16.95 16.40
C LEU A 28 -16.92 -17.15 16.84
N ALA A 29 -17.55 -18.29 16.52
CA ALA A 29 -18.80 -18.73 17.14
C ALA A 29 -18.59 -19.24 18.58
N THR A 30 -17.38 -19.09 19.11
CA THR A 30 -17.10 -19.33 20.52
C THR A 30 -17.90 -18.33 21.35
N SER A 31 -18.68 -18.86 22.30
CA SER A 31 -19.41 -18.20 23.41
C SER A 31 -19.65 -16.69 23.27
N ALA A 32 -20.89 -16.22 23.41
CA ALA A 32 -21.26 -14.80 23.37
C ALA A 32 -20.29 -13.83 24.09
N GLN A 33 -19.63 -14.28 25.17
CA GLN A 33 -18.56 -13.54 25.85
C GLN A 33 -17.31 -13.25 25.00
N GLN A 34 -16.84 -14.17 24.17
CA GLN A 34 -15.68 -13.96 23.31
C GLN A 34 -15.99 -13.00 22.15
N MET A 35 -17.19 -13.10 21.55
CA MET A 35 -17.65 -12.13 20.55
C MET A 35 -17.77 -10.72 21.15
N SER A 36 -18.32 -10.60 22.36
CA SER A 36 -18.40 -9.31 23.07
C SER A 36 -17.01 -8.72 23.34
N LYS A 37 -16.06 -9.55 23.77
CA LYS A 37 -14.69 -9.11 24.04
C LYS A 37 -13.95 -8.69 22.76
N ALA A 38 -14.14 -9.43 21.67
CA ALA A 38 -13.54 -9.08 20.38
C ALA A 38 -14.14 -7.78 19.81
N ALA A 39 -15.45 -7.59 19.96
CA ALA A 39 -16.12 -6.34 19.57
C ALA A 39 -15.63 -5.13 20.38
N GLU A 40 -15.52 -5.28 21.70
CA GLU A 40 -14.98 -4.23 22.58
C GLU A 40 -13.51 -3.88 22.22
N GLN A 41 -12.70 -4.88 21.90
CA GLN A 41 -11.33 -4.66 21.42
C GLN A 41 -11.32 -3.94 20.06
N ALA A 42 -12.21 -4.29 19.14
CA ALA A 42 -12.32 -3.63 17.85
C ALA A 42 -12.75 -2.16 18.00
N ASP A 43 -13.70 -1.86 18.89
CA ASP A 43 -14.13 -0.50 19.18
C ASP A 43 -13.02 0.33 19.82
N LYS A 44 -12.23 -0.25 20.72
CA LYS A 44 -11.07 0.41 21.30
C LYS A 44 -10.01 0.73 20.25
N VAL A 45 -9.70 -0.22 19.36
CA VAL A 45 -8.76 0.01 18.26
C VAL A 45 -9.29 1.08 17.31
N LYS A 46 -10.60 1.10 17.04
CA LYS A 46 -11.24 2.13 16.21
C LYS A 46 -11.09 3.52 16.82
N GLU A 47 -11.31 3.66 18.13
CA GLU A 47 -11.11 4.92 18.86
C GLU A 47 -9.65 5.37 18.81
N ASP A 48 -8.70 4.47 19.09
CA ASP A 48 -7.27 4.76 19.06
C ASP A 48 -6.81 5.19 17.65
N VAL A 49 -7.27 4.50 16.60
CA VAL A 49 -7.02 4.87 15.21
C VAL A 49 -7.66 6.22 14.87
N SER A 50 -8.90 6.48 15.31
CA SER A 50 -9.57 7.76 15.12
C SER A 50 -8.76 8.91 15.73
N LYS A 51 -8.19 8.70 16.92
CA LYS A 51 -7.34 9.67 17.62
C LYS A 51 -6.02 9.92 16.90
N ILE A 52 -5.36 8.86 16.42
CA ILE A 52 -4.14 8.95 15.61
C ILE A 52 -4.44 9.70 14.31
N VAL A 53 -5.52 9.34 13.61
CA VAL A 53 -5.94 10.01 12.38
C VAL A 53 -6.27 11.46 12.66
N ALA A 54 -7.06 11.80 13.66
CA ALA A 54 -7.35 13.19 14.02
C ALA A 54 -6.08 13.99 14.37
N SER A 55 -5.13 13.37 15.08
CA SER A 55 -3.82 14.00 15.37
C SER A 55 -2.92 14.12 14.13
N SER A 56 -3.07 13.23 13.14
CA SER A 56 -2.35 13.25 11.87
C SER A 56 -3.01 14.17 10.83
N VAL A 57 -4.32 14.40 10.96
CA VAL A 57 -5.13 15.36 10.20
C VAL A 57 -5.06 16.75 10.86
N ALA A 58 -4.30 16.91 11.95
CA ALA A 58 -3.94 18.21 12.49
C ALA A 58 -3.08 19.06 11.51
N TRP A 59 -2.68 18.48 10.37
CA TRP A 59 -2.22 19.25 9.22
C TRP A 59 -3.45 19.68 8.43
N ASP A 60 -3.75 20.98 8.50
CA ASP A 60 -4.83 21.53 7.72
C ASP A 60 -4.59 21.26 6.23
N LEU A 61 -5.66 21.26 5.44
CA LEU A 61 -5.53 21.15 3.98
C LEU A 61 -4.57 22.23 3.45
N HIS A 62 -4.59 23.42 4.05
CA HIS A 62 -3.66 24.49 3.74
C HIS A 62 -2.21 24.10 4.00
N ASP A 63 -1.90 23.51 5.17
CA ASP A 63 -0.54 23.10 5.53
C ASP A 63 0.01 22.05 4.55
N ARG A 64 -0.86 21.11 4.11
CA ARG A 64 -0.49 20.08 3.14
C ARG A 64 -0.24 20.65 1.75
N LEU A 65 -1.05 21.62 1.33
CA LEU A 65 -0.86 22.31 0.06
C LEU A 65 0.40 23.18 0.09
N GLN A 66 0.63 23.90 1.19
CA GLN A 66 1.84 24.70 1.39
C GLN A 66 3.10 23.83 1.35
N LEU A 67 3.09 22.66 1.99
CA LEU A 67 4.21 21.72 1.93
C LEU A 67 4.50 21.24 0.49
N ILE A 68 3.46 21.00 -0.31
CA ILE A 68 3.63 20.62 -1.72
C ILE A 68 4.25 21.77 -2.52
N ASP A 69 3.79 23.00 -2.29
CA ASP A 69 4.34 24.18 -2.93
C ASP A 69 5.80 24.42 -2.53
N ASP A 70 6.14 24.26 -1.26
CA ASP A 70 7.51 24.38 -0.75
C ASP A 70 8.44 23.30 -1.36
N ILE A 71 7.96 22.06 -1.48
CA ILE A 71 8.69 20.97 -2.14
C ILE A 71 8.94 21.31 -3.62
N ASN A 72 7.94 21.82 -4.33
CA ASN A 72 8.06 22.19 -5.74
C ASN A 72 9.01 23.39 -5.95
N ALA A 73 8.97 24.38 -5.07
CA ALA A 73 9.89 25.50 -5.07
C ALA A 73 11.33 25.02 -4.86
N THR A 74 11.55 24.18 -3.84
CA THR A 74 12.87 23.60 -3.55
C THR A 74 13.38 22.75 -4.70
N LEU A 75 12.54 21.93 -5.34
CA LEU A 75 12.92 21.14 -6.52
C LEU A 75 13.32 22.02 -7.71
N THR A 76 12.69 23.19 -7.87
CA THR A 76 13.03 24.15 -8.90
C THR A 76 14.40 24.78 -8.66
N GLU A 77 14.73 25.12 -7.40
CA GLU A 77 16.05 25.60 -7.02
C GLU A 77 17.13 24.52 -7.19
N ILE A 78 16.83 23.29 -6.76
CA ILE A 78 17.72 22.13 -6.95
C ILE A 78 18.02 21.94 -8.45
N ARG A 79 17.04 22.11 -9.33
CA ARG A 79 17.25 21.98 -10.78
C ARG A 79 18.25 23.01 -11.34
N THR A 80 18.27 24.23 -10.82
CA THR A 80 19.18 25.29 -11.28
C THR A 80 20.50 25.31 -10.52
N ALA A 81 20.64 24.49 -9.48
CA ALA A 81 21.87 24.38 -8.70
C ALA A 81 23.03 23.91 -9.58
N ASN A 82 24.18 24.57 -9.43
CA ASN A 82 25.41 24.16 -10.08
C ASN A 82 26.08 23.03 -9.27
N LEU A 83 26.28 21.87 -9.91
CA LEU A 83 26.84 20.67 -9.29
C LEU A 83 28.28 20.38 -9.72
N THR A 84 28.99 21.34 -10.33
CA THR A 84 30.33 21.13 -10.92
C THR A 84 31.37 20.57 -9.95
N ASP A 85 31.25 20.87 -8.65
CA ASP A 85 32.19 20.43 -7.61
C ASP A 85 31.55 19.48 -6.57
N CYS A 86 30.37 18.93 -6.87
CA CYS A 86 29.67 18.02 -5.98
C CYS A 86 30.15 16.57 -6.12
N ASP A 87 30.10 15.81 -5.02
CA ASP A 87 30.43 14.39 -5.03
C ASP A 87 29.37 13.54 -5.76
N LEU A 88 29.74 12.31 -6.12
CA LEU A 88 28.87 11.38 -6.85
C LEU A 88 27.54 11.09 -6.12
N GLN A 89 27.55 11.00 -4.79
CA GLN A 89 26.34 10.73 -4.02
C GLN A 89 25.38 11.92 -4.13
N THR A 90 25.88 13.14 -4.05
CA THR A 90 25.10 14.37 -4.22
C THR A 90 24.49 14.45 -5.63
N VAL A 91 25.27 14.17 -6.68
CA VAL A 91 24.79 14.17 -8.07
C VAL A 91 23.76 13.05 -8.31
N ALA A 92 23.98 11.86 -7.75
CA ALA A 92 23.04 10.73 -7.87
C ALA A 92 21.71 11.01 -7.18
N MET A 93 21.76 11.58 -5.97
CA MET A 93 20.56 11.99 -5.22
C MET A 93 19.78 13.07 -5.98
N TRP A 94 20.47 14.08 -6.51
CA TRP A 94 19.88 15.13 -7.34
C TRP A 94 19.12 14.55 -8.55
N PHE A 95 19.78 13.65 -9.29
CA PHE A 95 19.20 13.02 -10.46
C PHE A 95 17.98 12.16 -10.13
N TYR A 96 18.05 11.40 -9.03
CA TYR A 96 16.94 10.58 -8.55
C TYR A 96 15.73 11.43 -8.15
N LEU A 97 15.94 12.49 -7.36
CA LEU A 97 14.88 13.38 -6.90
C LEU A 97 14.16 14.04 -8.09
N LEU A 98 14.92 14.62 -9.02
CA LEU A 98 14.33 15.28 -10.18
C LEU A 98 13.53 14.33 -11.08
N ARG A 99 14.05 13.13 -11.36
CA ARG A 99 13.32 12.14 -12.17
C ARG A 99 12.08 11.61 -11.50
N LYS A 100 12.14 11.36 -10.18
CA LYS A 100 10.98 10.91 -9.40
C LYS A 100 9.83 11.93 -9.44
N HIS A 101 10.16 13.22 -9.53
CA HIS A 101 9.20 14.31 -9.62
C HIS A 101 8.88 14.74 -11.08
N GLY A 102 9.30 13.95 -12.08
CA GLY A 102 8.91 14.14 -13.48
C GLY A 102 9.75 15.15 -14.27
N HIS A 103 10.86 15.63 -13.72
CA HIS A 103 11.78 16.49 -14.45
C HIS A 103 12.66 15.68 -15.41
N ILE A 104 12.75 16.16 -16.66
CA ILE A 104 13.67 15.60 -17.65
C ILE A 104 15.07 16.15 -17.35
N VAL A 105 15.94 15.27 -16.90
CA VAL A 105 17.33 15.57 -16.60
C VAL A 105 18.23 14.77 -17.53
N SER A 106 19.05 15.48 -18.29
CA SER A 106 20.04 14.85 -19.15
C SER A 106 21.15 14.25 -18.29
N PRO A 107 21.53 12.99 -18.49
CA PRO A 107 22.83 12.51 -18.04
C PRO A 107 23.86 13.30 -18.85
N GLY A 108 24.65 14.15 -18.20
CA GLY A 108 25.68 14.94 -18.88
C GLY A 108 26.64 14.06 -19.70
N ASN A 109 27.21 14.63 -20.76
CA ASN A 109 28.26 14.00 -21.59
C ASN A 109 29.52 13.68 -20.79
#